data_AF-A0A853FGV7-F1
#
_entry.id   AF-A0A853FGV7-F1
#
_cell.length_a   1.000
_cell.length_b   1.000
_cell.length_c   1.000
_cell.angle_alpha   90.00
_cell.angle_beta   90.00
_cell.angle_gamma   90.00
#
_symmetry.space_group_name_H-M   'P 1'
#
loop_
_entity.id
_entity.type
_entity.pdbx_description
1 polymer ?
#
loop_
_entity_poly.entity_id
_entity_poly.type
_entity_poly.pdbx_seq_one_letter_code
_entity_poly.pdbx_strand_id
1 'polypeptide(L)'
;MTPRLPYLWARTYRALLHPGAGGLELTISEHTPQWAVSEIQRRHGVLPINKVSDVALEPLLMSAYAQTGDAASIVDAAAHEIDLDRLLQDMPAIEDLLETSDDAPIIRMINALFTQAARDGASDIHIEPFETHSVVRYRVDGTLRDIVRPRRALHNALVSRIKVMASLDIAEKRLPQDGRIALRVGGRPIDVRVATLPTGHGERVSLRLLDKQAGRLQLERLG
;
A
#
# COMPACT_ATOMS: atom_id res chain seq x y z
N MET A 1 13.37 -0.64 -25.61
CA MET A 1 13.41 -0.71 -24.13
C MET A 1 14.13 -1.98 -23.76
N THR A 2 15.19 -1.90 -22.94
CA THR A 2 15.94 -3.08 -22.48
C THR A 2 15.00 -3.96 -21.65
N PRO A 3 14.87 -5.27 -21.95
CA PRO A 3 13.99 -6.13 -21.18
C PRO A 3 14.49 -6.22 -19.73
N ARG A 4 13.57 -6.05 -18.79
CA ARG A 4 13.82 -6.09 -17.35
C ARG A 4 12.68 -6.82 -16.66
N LEU A 5 12.99 -7.37 -15.50
CA LEU A 5 12.00 -7.99 -14.63
C LEU A 5 11.25 -6.87 -13.87
N PRO A 6 10.00 -7.09 -13.43
CA PRO A 6 9.37 -6.20 -12.45
C PRO A 6 10.16 -6.20 -11.14
N TYR A 7 10.35 -5.04 -10.50
CA TYR A 7 11.16 -4.93 -9.28
C TYR A 7 10.73 -5.91 -8.18
N LEU A 8 9.43 -5.99 -7.90
CA LEU A 8 8.92 -6.90 -6.87
C LEU A 8 9.24 -8.36 -7.20
N TRP A 9 9.08 -8.77 -8.46
CA TRP A 9 9.41 -10.12 -8.90
C TRP A 9 10.92 -10.40 -8.75
N ALA A 10 11.75 -9.44 -9.18
CA ALA A 10 13.20 -9.51 -9.08
C ALA A 10 13.69 -9.58 -7.61
N ARG A 11 13.06 -8.81 -6.71
CA ARG A 11 13.35 -8.82 -5.27
C ARG A 11 12.88 -10.12 -4.62
N THR A 12 11.62 -10.51 -4.82
CA THR A 12 11.01 -11.71 -4.21
C THR A 12 11.76 -12.98 -4.60
N TYR A 13 12.10 -13.14 -5.87
CA TYR A 13 12.79 -14.33 -6.36
C TYR A 13 14.30 -14.17 -6.45
N ARG A 14 14.85 -13.06 -5.93
CA ARG A 14 16.29 -12.79 -5.86
C ARG A 14 17.02 -12.94 -7.20
N ALA A 15 16.47 -12.35 -8.26
CA ALA A 15 16.99 -12.43 -9.62
C ALA A 15 16.98 -11.06 -10.32
N LEU A 16 18.09 -10.67 -10.93
CA LEU A 16 18.27 -9.41 -11.63
C LEU A 16 18.65 -9.65 -13.10
N LEU A 17 17.82 -9.15 -14.02
CA LEU A 17 18.11 -9.11 -15.44
C LEU A 17 18.70 -7.73 -15.80
N HIS A 18 19.93 -7.70 -16.33
CA HIS A 18 20.61 -6.46 -16.68
C HIS A 18 21.42 -6.61 -17.98
N PRO A 19 21.72 -5.51 -18.69
CA PRO A 19 22.69 -5.55 -19.78
C PRO A 19 24.11 -5.79 -19.23
N GLY A 20 24.89 -6.57 -19.95
CA GLY A 20 26.30 -6.85 -19.72
C GLY A 20 27.11 -6.74 -21.02
N ALA A 21 28.37 -7.18 -21.01
CA ALA A 21 29.32 -6.91 -22.10
C ALA A 21 28.96 -7.59 -23.43
N GLY A 22 28.25 -8.72 -23.38
CA GLY A 22 27.87 -9.53 -24.54
C GLY A 22 26.36 -9.60 -24.82
N GLY A 23 25.54 -8.84 -24.09
CA GLY A 23 24.08 -8.92 -24.20
C GLY A 23 23.39 -8.86 -22.84
N LEU A 24 22.27 -9.56 -22.68
CA LEU A 24 21.57 -9.64 -21.40
C LEU A 24 22.23 -10.69 -20.50
N GLU A 25 22.35 -10.37 -19.23
CA GLU A 25 22.91 -11.25 -18.19
C GLU A 25 21.92 -11.36 -17.03
N LEU A 26 21.92 -12.52 -16.39
CA LEU A 26 21.07 -12.83 -15.25
C LEU A 26 21.93 -13.00 -14.00
N THR A 27 21.82 -12.10 -13.04
CA THR A 27 22.45 -12.23 -11.73
C THR A 27 21.46 -12.83 -10.73
N ILE A 28 21.84 -13.89 -10.02
CA ILE A 28 21.00 -14.61 -9.06
C ILE A 28 21.72 -14.82 -7.72
N SER A 29 20.94 -15.09 -6.68
CA SER A 29 21.44 -15.54 -5.38
C SER A 29 21.35 -17.06 -5.18
N GLU A 30 21.96 -17.57 -4.11
CA GLU A 30 21.79 -18.96 -3.64
C GLU A 30 20.34 -19.30 -3.27
N HIS A 31 19.55 -18.31 -2.86
CA HIS A 31 18.12 -18.46 -2.52
C HIS A 31 17.18 -18.32 -3.71
N THR A 32 17.72 -18.15 -4.92
CA THR A 32 16.91 -18.05 -6.14
C THR A 32 16.34 -19.42 -6.48
N PRO A 33 15.01 -19.59 -6.47
CA PRO A 33 14.43 -20.90 -6.75
C PRO A 33 14.64 -21.27 -8.22
N GLN A 34 14.94 -22.55 -8.49
CA GLN A 34 15.29 -23.03 -9.83
C GLN A 34 14.19 -22.76 -10.87
N TRP A 35 12.92 -22.82 -10.47
CA TRP A 35 11.80 -22.53 -11.36
C TRP A 35 11.78 -21.06 -11.82
N ALA A 36 12.24 -20.12 -10.99
CA ALA A 36 12.30 -18.71 -11.35
C ALA A 36 13.37 -18.49 -12.41
N VAL A 37 14.53 -19.16 -12.28
CA VAL A 37 15.56 -19.19 -13.32
C VAL A 37 14.99 -19.75 -14.62
N SER A 38 14.28 -20.88 -14.57
CA SER A 38 13.65 -21.48 -15.75
C SER A 38 12.64 -20.55 -16.40
N GLU A 39 11.83 -19.83 -15.62
CA GLU A 39 10.83 -18.88 -16.16
C GLU A 39 11.49 -17.67 -16.85
N ILE A 40 12.57 -17.15 -16.28
CA ILE A 40 13.35 -16.06 -16.90
C ILE A 40 13.96 -16.53 -18.21
N GLN A 41 14.59 -17.72 -18.23
CA GLN A 41 15.19 -18.28 -19.43
C GLN A 41 14.15 -18.62 -20.51
N ARG A 42 12.97 -19.10 -20.10
CA ARG A 42 11.85 -19.36 -21.03
C ARG A 42 11.40 -18.08 -21.74
N ARG A 43 11.39 -16.95 -21.03
CA ARG A 43 10.92 -15.65 -21.56
C ARG A 43 11.99 -14.87 -22.33
N HIS A 44 13.24 -14.97 -21.91
CA HIS A 44 14.34 -14.12 -22.40
C HIS A 44 15.44 -14.91 -23.16
N GLY A 45 15.28 -16.23 -23.30
CA GLY A 45 16.29 -17.11 -23.88
C GLY A 45 17.32 -17.60 -22.86
N VAL A 46 18.26 -18.43 -23.32
CA VAL A 46 19.35 -18.91 -22.46
C VAL A 46 20.32 -17.76 -22.22
N LEU A 47 20.37 -17.29 -20.97
CA LEU A 47 21.19 -16.16 -20.53
C LEU A 47 22.40 -16.65 -19.72
N PRO A 48 23.56 -15.98 -19.80
CA PRO A 48 24.65 -16.17 -18.86
C PRO A 48 24.19 -15.87 -17.43
N ILE A 49 24.46 -16.79 -16.50
CA ILE A 49 24.08 -16.66 -15.10
C ILE A 49 25.31 -16.32 -14.27
N ASN A 50 25.23 -15.21 -13.53
CA ASN A 50 26.19 -14.86 -12.49
C ASN A 50 25.58 -15.14 -11.11
N LYS A 51 26.30 -15.85 -10.24
CA LYS A 51 25.84 -16.14 -8.88
C LYS A 51 26.57 -15.24 -7.89
N VAL A 52 25.81 -14.55 -7.05
CA VAL A 52 26.31 -13.68 -5.99
C VAL A 52 25.64 -14.02 -4.66
N SER A 53 26.18 -13.54 -3.54
CA SER A 53 25.48 -13.65 -2.25
C SER A 53 24.26 -12.72 -2.21
N ASP A 54 23.28 -13.02 -1.35
CA ASP A 54 22.14 -12.13 -1.09
C ASP A 54 22.59 -10.71 -0.74
N VAL A 55 23.64 -10.60 0.09
CA VAL A 55 24.20 -9.32 0.53
C VAL A 55 24.76 -8.51 -0.65
N ALA A 56 25.34 -9.17 -1.64
CA ALA A 56 25.84 -8.52 -2.84
C ALA A 56 24.74 -8.22 -3.88
N LEU A 57 23.65 -8.99 -3.88
CA LEU A 57 22.53 -8.80 -4.81
C LEU A 57 21.67 -7.59 -4.47
N GLU A 58 21.44 -7.33 -3.18
CA GLU A 58 20.60 -6.22 -2.70
C GLU A 58 21.01 -4.85 -3.27
N PRO A 59 22.28 -4.40 -3.18
CA PRO A 59 22.68 -3.12 -3.76
C PRO A 59 22.61 -3.09 -5.30
N LEU A 60 22.77 -4.24 -5.96
CA LEU A 60 22.63 -4.35 -7.42
C LEU A 60 21.18 -4.16 -7.87
N LEU A 61 20.23 -4.78 -7.16
CA LEU A 61 18.79 -4.54 -7.37
C LEU A 61 18.46 -3.06 -7.13
N MET A 62 18.86 -2.50 -6.00
CA MET A 62 18.53 -1.11 -5.67
C MET A 62 19.08 -0.12 -6.71
N SER A 63 20.33 -0.28 -7.13
CA SER A 63 20.96 0.58 -8.14
C SER A 63 20.34 0.44 -9.53
N ALA A 64 20.01 -0.79 -9.96
CA ALA A 64 19.43 -1.06 -11.27
C ALA A 64 18.04 -0.42 -11.46
N TYR A 65 17.23 -0.40 -10.40
CA TYR A 65 15.87 0.16 -10.46
C TYR A 65 15.80 1.64 -10.06
N ALA A 66 16.74 2.16 -9.25
CA ALA A 66 16.79 3.58 -8.88
C ALA A 66 17.03 4.52 -10.09
N GLN A 67 17.85 4.11 -11.07
CA GLN A 67 18.20 4.97 -12.21
C GLN A 67 17.05 5.20 -13.21
N THR A 68 15.93 4.49 -13.08
CA THR A 68 14.91 4.42 -14.13
C THR A 68 13.66 5.25 -13.81
N GLY A 69 13.67 6.00 -12.70
CA GLY A 69 12.49 6.72 -12.24
C GLY A 69 11.39 5.79 -11.70
N ASP A 70 11.72 4.52 -11.45
CA ASP A 70 10.80 3.50 -10.95
C ASP A 70 10.64 3.56 -9.42
N ALA A 71 10.76 4.78 -8.86
CA ALA A 71 10.48 5.07 -7.46
C ALA A 71 9.06 4.62 -7.08
N ALA A 72 8.13 4.63 -8.04
CA ALA A 72 6.79 4.08 -7.89
C ALA A 72 6.82 2.58 -7.57
N SER A 73 7.59 1.75 -8.27
CA SER A 73 7.67 0.30 -7.98
C SER A 73 8.44 -0.02 -6.70
N ILE A 74 9.42 0.81 -6.32
CA ILE A 74 10.15 0.65 -5.05
C ILE A 74 9.25 1.01 -3.86
N VAL A 75 8.48 2.11 -3.97
CA VAL A 75 7.47 2.50 -2.98
C VAL A 75 6.32 1.49 -2.95
N ASP A 76 5.90 0.98 -4.09
CA ASP A 76 4.87 -0.06 -4.20
C ASP A 76 5.37 -1.37 -3.59
N ALA A 77 6.59 -1.80 -3.84
CA ALA A 77 7.18 -3.01 -3.25
C ALA A 77 7.51 -2.86 -1.74
N ALA A 78 7.80 -1.65 -1.26
CA ALA A 78 7.83 -1.34 0.16
C ALA A 78 6.41 -1.37 0.77
N ALA A 79 5.39 -1.04 -0.01
CA ALA A 79 3.98 -1.15 0.38
C ALA A 79 3.42 -2.58 0.29
N HIS A 80 4.03 -3.47 -0.50
CA HIS A 80 3.61 -4.86 -0.71
C HIS A 80 3.90 -5.79 0.49
N GLU A 81 4.69 -5.33 1.47
CA GLU A 81 4.93 -5.98 2.76
C GLU A 81 4.53 -5.05 3.93
N ILE A 82 3.41 -4.35 3.79
CA ILE A 82 2.83 -3.72 4.99
C ILE A 82 2.13 -4.82 5.78
N ASP A 83 2.90 -5.48 6.64
CA ASP A 83 2.34 -6.14 7.81
C ASP A 83 1.75 -5.04 8.69
N LEU A 84 0.46 -4.80 8.50
CA LEU A 84 -0.29 -3.75 9.18
C LEU A 84 -0.27 -3.95 10.70
N ASP A 85 -0.15 -5.21 11.16
CA ASP A 85 0.01 -5.54 12.58
C ASP A 85 1.40 -5.15 13.09
N ARG A 86 2.47 -5.35 12.30
CA ARG A 86 3.81 -4.81 12.62
C ARG A 86 3.85 -3.29 12.65
N LEU A 87 3.26 -2.63 11.65
CA LEU A 87 3.19 -1.16 11.65
C LEU A 87 2.45 -0.63 12.89
N LEU A 88 1.42 -1.35 13.35
CA LEU A 88 0.72 -1.02 14.59
C LEU A 88 1.55 -1.25 15.85
N GLN A 89 2.36 -2.31 15.87
CA GLN A 89 3.24 -2.63 17.00
C GLN A 89 4.40 -1.63 17.12
N ASP A 90 4.91 -1.15 15.98
CA ASP A 90 5.99 -0.16 15.91
C ASP A 90 5.52 1.28 16.12
N MET A 91 4.22 1.52 16.33
CA MET A 91 3.72 2.85 16.65
C MET A 91 4.13 3.24 18.08
N PRO A 92 4.82 4.39 18.25
CA PRO A 92 5.15 4.89 19.58
C PRO A 92 3.89 5.19 20.40
N ALA A 93 4.04 5.24 21.72
CA ALA A 93 2.94 5.59 22.62
C ALA A 93 2.42 7.00 22.32
N ILE A 94 1.16 7.27 22.66
CA ILE A 94 0.52 8.55 22.34
C ILE A 94 1.20 9.73 23.05
N GLU A 95 1.76 9.50 24.23
CA GLU A 95 2.57 10.51 24.92
C GLU A 95 3.75 10.96 24.04
N ASP A 96 4.45 10.04 23.38
CA ASP A 96 5.57 10.36 22.46
C ASP A 96 5.11 11.01 21.15
N LEU A 97 3.91 10.67 20.64
CA LEU A 97 3.31 11.25 19.44
C LEU A 97 2.75 12.67 19.65
N LEU A 98 2.54 13.08 20.91
CA LEU A 98 2.16 14.44 21.27
C LEU A 98 3.39 15.32 21.51
N GLU A 99 4.52 14.72 21.93
CA GLU A 99 5.80 15.41 22.11
C GLU A 99 6.60 15.54 20.80
N THR A 100 6.38 14.64 19.84
CA THR A 100 6.92 14.75 18.49
C THR A 100 5.81 15.17 17.53
N SER A 101 5.96 16.33 16.89
CA SER A 101 5.09 16.85 15.82
C SER A 101 5.13 16.02 14.54
N ASP A 102 5.43 14.72 14.63
CA ASP A 102 5.71 13.85 13.51
C ASP A 102 4.46 13.03 13.16
N ASP A 103 3.60 13.61 12.31
CA ASP A 103 2.44 12.95 11.69
C ASP A 103 2.82 11.67 10.90
N ALA A 104 4.12 11.43 10.67
CA ALA A 104 4.63 10.40 9.78
C ALA A 104 4.10 8.98 10.05
N PRO A 105 4.00 8.46 11.30
CA PRO A 105 3.47 7.12 11.54
C PRO A 105 1.98 6.98 11.17
N ILE A 106 1.17 7.97 11.50
CA ILE A 106 -0.28 7.99 11.18
C ILE A 106 -0.49 8.11 9.68
N ILE A 107 0.29 8.97 9.01
CA ILE A 107 0.27 9.09 7.54
C ILE A 107 0.62 7.76 6.88
N ARG A 108 1.69 7.09 7.34
CA ARG A 108 2.09 5.78 6.81
C ARG A 108 0.99 4.74 6.98
N MET A 109 0.36 4.69 8.15
CA MET A 109 -0.74 3.76 8.41
C MET A 109 -1.96 4.03 7.52
N ILE A 110 -2.36 5.29 7.32
CA ILE A 110 -3.48 5.61 6.43
C ILE A 110 -3.16 5.26 4.98
N ASN A 111 -1.95 5.57 4.51
CA ASN A 111 -1.51 5.21 3.17
C ASN A 111 -1.49 3.68 2.98
N ALA A 112 -1.04 2.94 3.99
CA ALA A 112 -1.11 1.48 4.02
C ALA A 112 -2.54 0.97 3.86
N LEU A 113 -3.47 1.50 4.65
CA LEU A 113 -4.88 1.14 4.59
C LEU A 113 -5.49 1.40 3.21
N PHE A 114 -5.21 2.55 2.60
CA PHE A 114 -5.69 2.82 1.23
C PHE A 114 -5.08 1.89 0.19
N THR A 115 -3.79 1.57 0.34
CA THR A 115 -3.07 0.70 -0.59
C THR A 115 -3.62 -0.72 -0.53
N GLN A 116 -3.76 -1.25 0.69
CA GLN A 116 -4.33 -2.57 0.92
C GLN A 116 -5.80 -2.65 0.47
N ALA A 117 -6.61 -1.63 0.77
CA ALA A 117 -8.00 -1.59 0.31
C ALA A 117 -8.13 -1.61 -1.22
N ALA A 118 -7.27 -0.87 -1.93
CA ALA A 118 -7.26 -0.88 -3.39
C ALA A 118 -6.76 -2.21 -3.97
N ARG A 119 -5.82 -2.88 -3.29
CA ARG A 119 -5.33 -4.21 -3.64
C ARG A 119 -6.42 -5.26 -3.48
N ASP A 120 -7.16 -5.19 -2.37
CA ASP A 120 -8.23 -6.12 -2.04
C ASP A 120 -9.53 -5.87 -2.82
N GLY A 121 -9.59 -4.79 -3.61
CA GLY A 121 -10.79 -4.42 -4.36
C GLY A 121 -11.94 -3.93 -3.47
N ALA A 122 -11.63 -3.29 -2.34
CA ALA A 122 -12.64 -2.81 -1.41
C ALA A 122 -13.46 -1.64 -1.99
N SER A 123 -14.78 -1.66 -1.76
CA SER A 123 -15.69 -0.56 -2.11
C SER A 123 -15.74 0.52 -1.02
N ASP A 124 -15.61 0.11 0.24
CA ASP A 124 -15.69 1.01 1.39
C ASP A 124 -14.65 0.61 2.45
N ILE A 125 -14.07 1.61 3.12
CA ILE A 125 -13.29 1.44 4.36
C ILE A 125 -14.09 2.07 5.49
N HIS A 126 -14.27 1.33 6.58
CA HIS A 126 -14.93 1.79 7.79
C HIS A 126 -13.93 1.81 8.94
N ILE A 127 -13.90 2.92 9.69
CA ILE A 127 -13.09 3.06 10.90
C ILE A 127 -14.04 3.37 12.04
N GLU A 128 -14.13 2.46 12.99
CA GLU A 128 -15.15 2.47 14.03
C GLU A 128 -14.53 2.47 15.42
N PRO A 129 -14.92 3.43 16.29
CA PRO A 129 -14.52 3.41 17.68
C PRO A 129 -15.43 2.47 18.49
N PHE A 130 -14.80 1.65 19.33
CA PHE A 130 -15.43 0.94 20.44
C PHE A 130 -14.89 1.47 21.76
N GLU A 131 -15.41 0.96 22.87
CA GLU A 131 -15.01 1.37 24.22
C GLU A 131 -13.50 1.20 24.45
N THR A 132 -12.95 0.03 24.09
CA THR A 132 -11.57 -0.34 24.40
C THR A 132 -10.62 -0.35 23.20
N HIS A 133 -11.15 -0.32 21.98
CA HIS A 133 -10.37 -0.46 20.75
C HIS A 133 -11.02 0.27 19.58
N SER A 134 -10.29 0.39 18.48
CA SER A 134 -10.83 0.76 17.18
C SER A 134 -10.87 -0.48 16.29
N VAL A 135 -11.80 -0.53 15.34
CA VAL A 135 -11.80 -1.55 14.27
C VAL A 135 -11.76 -0.84 12.94
N VAL A 136 -10.91 -1.33 12.04
CA VAL A 136 -10.94 -0.96 10.62
C VAL A 136 -11.47 -2.14 9.83
N ARG A 137 -12.48 -1.89 9.00
CA ARG A 137 -13.14 -2.90 8.18
C ARG A 137 -13.16 -2.50 6.72
N TYR A 138 -12.99 -3.46 5.82
CA TYR A 138 -13.23 -3.26 4.40
C TYR A 138 -14.53 -3.91 3.98
N ARG A 139 -15.24 -3.27 3.06
CA ARG A 139 -16.29 -3.93 2.29
C ARG A 139 -15.68 -4.41 0.98
N VAL A 140 -15.59 -5.72 0.80
CA VAL A 140 -15.11 -6.37 -0.43
C VAL A 140 -16.24 -7.25 -0.95
N ASP A 141 -16.65 -7.06 -2.21
CA ASP A 141 -17.77 -7.78 -2.84
C ASP A 141 -19.04 -7.79 -1.97
N GLY A 142 -19.36 -6.63 -1.38
CA GLY A 142 -20.53 -6.44 -0.52
C GLY A 142 -20.36 -6.94 0.93
N THR A 143 -19.34 -7.74 1.23
CA THR A 143 -19.11 -8.33 2.56
C THR A 143 -18.13 -7.50 3.39
N LEU A 144 -18.44 -7.29 4.67
CA LEU A 144 -17.54 -6.62 5.60
C LEU A 144 -16.51 -7.61 6.17
N ARG A 145 -15.23 -7.19 6.22
CA ARG A 145 -14.11 -7.95 6.77
C ARG A 145 -13.31 -7.07 7.72
N ASP A 146 -13.04 -7.58 8.92
CA ASP A 146 -12.13 -6.94 9.88
C ASP A 146 -10.70 -7.03 9.35
N ILE A 147 -10.02 -5.89 9.24
CA ILE A 147 -8.66 -5.81 8.69
C ILE A 147 -7.65 -5.62 9.80
N VAL A 148 -7.95 -4.71 10.73
CA VAL A 148 -7.05 -4.39 11.82
C VAL A 148 -7.81 -3.83 13.02
N ARG A 149 -7.27 -4.02 14.22
CA ARG A 149 -7.83 -3.53 15.49
C ARG A 149 -6.86 -2.60 16.22
N PRO A 150 -6.77 -1.32 15.82
CA PRO A 150 -5.87 -0.37 16.46
C PRO A 150 -6.26 -0.12 17.92
N ARG A 151 -5.28 0.23 18.75
CA ARG A 151 -5.54 0.69 20.12
C ARG A 151 -6.45 1.92 20.09
N ARG A 152 -7.36 2.03 21.06
CA ARG A 152 -8.32 3.15 21.18
C ARG A 152 -7.66 4.53 21.08
N ALA A 153 -6.44 4.63 21.61
CA ALA A 153 -5.64 5.83 21.60
C ALA A 153 -5.42 6.35 20.16
N LEU A 154 -5.09 5.47 19.21
CA LEU A 154 -4.76 5.83 17.81
C LEU A 154 -5.98 6.29 17.01
N HIS A 155 -7.19 5.94 17.46
CA HIS A 155 -8.43 6.23 16.73
C HIS A 155 -8.57 7.74 16.44
N ASN A 156 -8.38 8.59 17.45
CA ASN A 156 -8.58 10.04 17.28
C ASN A 156 -7.56 10.64 16.31
N ALA A 157 -6.33 10.11 16.30
CA ALA A 157 -5.29 10.55 15.38
C ALA A 157 -5.61 10.15 13.93
N LEU A 158 -6.14 8.93 13.71
CA LEU A 158 -6.63 8.49 12.40
C LEU A 158 -7.77 9.37 11.89
N VAL A 159 -8.77 9.65 12.72
CA VAL A 159 -9.90 10.53 12.37
C VAL A 159 -9.40 11.94 12.04
N SER A 160 -8.55 12.52 12.88
CA SER A 160 -7.97 13.86 12.67
C SER A 160 -7.24 13.94 11.33
N ARG A 161 -6.40 12.93 11.04
CA ARG A 161 -5.64 12.92 9.79
C ARG A 161 -6.54 12.76 8.56
N ILE A 162 -7.60 11.96 8.64
CA ILE A 162 -8.60 11.85 7.57
C ILE A 162 -9.33 13.18 7.37
N LYS A 163 -9.70 13.87 8.45
CA LYS A 163 -10.32 15.20 8.37
C LYS A 163 -9.42 16.22 7.67
N VAL A 164 -8.13 16.24 8.01
CA VAL A 164 -7.14 17.08 7.29
C VAL A 164 -7.14 16.76 5.79
N MET A 165 -7.03 15.47 5.44
CA MET A 165 -6.97 15.04 4.03
C MET A 165 -8.25 15.40 3.25
N ALA A 166 -9.40 15.43 3.92
CA ALA A 166 -10.70 15.74 3.35
C ALA A 166 -11.11 17.21 3.49
N SER A 167 -10.23 18.07 4.02
CA SER A 167 -10.51 19.49 4.32
C SER A 167 -11.72 19.70 5.23
N LEU A 168 -11.88 18.85 6.24
CA LEU A 168 -12.93 18.92 7.26
C LEU A 168 -12.45 19.63 8.52
N ASP A 169 -13.39 20.11 9.34
CA ASP A 169 -13.09 20.74 10.61
C ASP A 169 -12.72 19.69 11.67
N ILE A 170 -11.46 19.74 12.13
CA ILE A 170 -10.90 18.84 13.14
C ILE A 170 -11.45 19.16 14.54
N ALA A 171 -11.78 20.42 14.80
CA ALA A 171 -12.28 20.87 16.09
C ALA A 171 -13.74 20.44 16.30
N GLU A 172 -14.55 20.45 15.23
CA GLU A 172 -15.94 19.99 15.31
C GLU A 172 -16.01 18.45 15.31
N LYS A 173 -16.63 17.88 16.34
CA LYS A 173 -16.75 16.43 16.56
C LYS A 173 -18.19 16.00 16.89
N ARG A 174 -19.12 16.94 16.98
CA ARG A 174 -20.51 16.75 17.44
C ARG A 174 -21.50 16.70 16.28
N LEU A 175 -21.10 17.14 15.10
CA LEU A 175 -21.91 17.14 13.88
C LEU A 175 -21.32 16.18 12.84
N PRO A 176 -22.17 15.52 12.04
CA PRO A 176 -21.71 14.81 10.86
C PRO A 176 -20.97 15.74 9.90
N GLN A 177 -19.93 15.23 9.22
CA GLN A 177 -19.19 15.99 8.21
C GLN A 177 -18.94 15.12 6.97
N ASP A 178 -19.01 15.73 5.78
CA ASP A 178 -18.79 15.08 4.50
C ASP A 178 -17.70 15.80 3.72
N GLY A 179 -16.81 15.03 3.09
CA GLY A 179 -15.67 15.54 2.34
C GLY A 179 -15.23 14.63 1.21
N ARG A 180 -14.16 15.02 0.53
CA ARG A 180 -13.55 14.22 -0.54
C ARG A 180 -12.05 14.23 -0.44
N ILE A 181 -11.43 13.12 -0.81
CA ILE A 181 -9.97 12.97 -0.93
C ILE A 181 -9.68 12.49 -2.35
N ALA A 182 -8.78 13.19 -3.04
CA ALA A 182 -8.23 12.71 -4.30
C ALA A 182 -6.89 12.02 -4.02
N LEU A 183 -6.78 10.74 -4.36
CA LEU A 183 -5.57 9.96 -4.10
C LEU A 183 -5.14 9.15 -5.33
N ARG A 184 -3.85 8.80 -5.38
CA ARG A 184 -3.29 7.89 -6.39
C ARG A 184 -2.71 6.68 -5.68
N VAL A 185 -3.20 5.50 -6.01
CA VAL A 185 -2.75 4.22 -5.45
C VAL A 185 -2.38 3.30 -6.60
N GLY A 186 -1.14 2.79 -6.59
CA GLY A 186 -0.62 1.98 -7.71
C GLY A 186 -0.74 2.70 -9.06
N GLY A 187 -0.51 4.02 -9.09
CA GLY A 187 -0.63 4.85 -10.29
C GLY A 187 -2.07 5.21 -10.72
N ARG A 188 -3.10 4.54 -10.17
CA ARG A 188 -4.51 4.75 -10.51
C ARG A 188 -5.13 5.88 -9.67
N PRO A 189 -5.85 6.83 -10.30
CA PRO A 189 -6.57 7.87 -9.56
C PRO A 189 -7.84 7.31 -8.91
N ILE A 190 -7.96 7.48 -7.60
CA ILE A 190 -9.14 7.07 -6.81
C ILE A 190 -9.74 8.33 -6.19
N ASP A 191 -11.05 8.50 -6.38
CA ASP A 191 -11.82 9.52 -5.66
C ASP A 191 -12.40 8.88 -4.41
N VAL A 192 -12.17 9.46 -3.25
CA VAL A 192 -12.69 8.93 -2.00
C VAL A 192 -13.70 9.91 -1.43
N ARG A 193 -14.91 9.43 -1.18
CA ARG A 193 -15.91 10.18 -0.42
C ARG A 193 -15.76 9.85 1.05
N VAL A 194 -15.69 10.88 1.88
CA VAL A 194 -15.47 10.77 3.32
C VAL A 194 -16.73 11.22 4.03
N ALA A 195 -17.17 10.44 5.01
CA ALA A 195 -18.19 10.85 5.95
C ALA A 195 -17.71 10.55 7.38
N THR A 196 -17.82 11.52 8.29
CA THR A 196 -17.62 11.33 9.73
C THR A 196 -18.95 11.45 10.45
N LEU A 197 -19.17 10.61 11.45
CA LEU A 197 -20.40 10.59 12.23
C LEU A 197 -20.04 10.52 13.73
N PRO A 198 -20.55 11.43 14.58
CA PRO A 198 -20.38 11.33 16.03
C PRO A 198 -21.04 10.05 16.56
N THR A 199 -20.35 9.38 17.48
CA THR A 199 -20.83 8.19 18.20
C THR A 199 -20.48 8.30 19.69
N GLY A 200 -20.97 7.39 20.53
CA GLY A 200 -20.69 7.39 21.97
C GLY A 200 -19.21 7.26 22.33
N HIS A 201 -18.39 6.66 21.46
CA HIS A 201 -16.98 6.39 21.72
C HIS A 201 -16.02 7.20 20.84
N GLY A 202 -16.49 8.18 20.08
CA GLY A 202 -15.68 8.95 19.13
C GLY A 202 -16.40 9.14 17.80
N GLU A 203 -15.65 9.42 16.73
CA GLU A 203 -16.23 9.59 15.40
C GLU A 203 -16.06 8.33 14.56
N ARG A 204 -17.16 7.80 14.05
CA ARG A 204 -17.10 6.76 13.03
C ARG A 204 -16.78 7.42 11.68
N VAL A 205 -15.84 6.84 10.94
CA VAL A 205 -15.48 7.28 9.60
C VAL A 205 -15.88 6.23 8.58
N SER A 206 -16.52 6.67 7.49
CA SER A 206 -16.80 5.86 6.31
C SER A 206 -16.13 6.50 5.11
N LEU A 207 -15.34 5.70 4.38
CA LEU A 207 -14.63 6.11 3.19
C LEU A 207 -15.13 5.26 2.03
N ARG A 208 -15.74 5.86 1.01
CA ARG A 208 -16.13 5.15 -0.21
C ARG A 208 -15.10 5.36 -1.29
N LEU A 209 -14.52 4.27 -1.79
CA LEU A 209 -13.50 4.25 -2.82
C LEU A 209 -14.17 4.19 -4.20
N LEU A 210 -13.97 5.21 -5.02
CA LEU A 210 -14.51 5.27 -6.39
C LEU A 210 -13.35 5.26 -7.39
N ASP A 211 -13.21 4.14 -8.10
CA ASP A 211 -12.32 4.06 -9.26
C ASP A 211 -12.98 4.79 -10.44
N LYS A 212 -12.36 5.89 -10.88
CA LYS A 212 -12.88 6.69 -12.01
C LYS A 212 -12.82 5.94 -13.35
N GLN A 213 -12.07 4.84 -13.45
CA GLN A 213 -11.91 4.07 -14.68
C GLN A 213 -12.82 2.83 -14.73
N ALA A 214 -13.18 2.24 -13.59
CA ALA A 214 -14.00 1.02 -13.53
C ALA A 214 -15.45 1.23 -14.02
N GLY A 215 -15.97 2.47 -13.99
CA GLY A 215 -17.36 2.79 -14.30
C GLY A 215 -17.75 2.82 -15.79
N ARG A 216 -16.84 2.56 -16.73
CA ARG A 216 -17.18 2.44 -18.17
C ARG A 216 -17.49 0.99 -18.53
N LEU A 217 -18.59 0.46 -18.00
CA LEU A 217 -19.17 -0.77 -18.53
C LEU A 217 -19.86 -0.42 -19.85
N GLN A 218 -19.39 -1.00 -20.94
CA GLN A 218 -20.07 -0.93 -22.23
C GLN A 218 -21.36 -1.76 -22.15
N LEU A 219 -22.44 -1.28 -22.76
CA LEU A 219 -23.74 -1.96 -22.74
C LEU A 219 -23.62 -3.40 -23.28
N GLU A 220 -22.74 -3.63 -24.25
CA GLU A 220 -22.48 -4.96 -24.81
C GLU A 220 -21.82 -5.95 -23.82
N ARG A 221 -21.31 -5.47 -22.67
CA ARG A 221 -20.71 -6.28 -21.61
C ARG A 221 -21.66 -6.53 -20.44
N LEU A 222 -22.88 -5.99 -20.51
CA LEU A 222 -23.92 -6.20 -19.51
C LEU A 222 -24.87 -7.28 -20.02
N GLY A 223 -24.48 -8.54 -19.82
CA GLY A 223 -25.36 -9.73 -19.81
C GLY A 223 -26.34 -9.90 -20.96
#